data_AF-A0A9J6EBY5-F1
#
_entry.id   AF-A0A9J6EBY5-F1
#
_cell.length_a   1.000
_cell.length_b   1.000
_cell.length_c   1.000
_cell.angle_alpha   90.00
_cell.angle_beta   90.00
_cell.angle_gamma   90.00
#
_symmetry.space_group_name_H-M   'P 1'
#
loop_
_entity.id
_entity.type
_entity.pdbx_description
1 polymer ?
#
loop_
_entity_poly.entity_id
_entity_poly.type
_entity_poly.pdbx_seq_one_letter_code
_entity_poly.pdbx_strand_id
1 'polypeptide(L)'
;MVSFWQEEELPVTPLEQLFQANLPDIGYSLGLVLFSNEREVVSQFVSRLSTGLCLSLAAAMRDRVTSGQPHGELIGVLLEKSGTAALSAQIRLVDESAGWEPAVPPQRLWEQLVRSLGHGIRRKAALRLSAPEVERLTQTLLAEQSAKAGTSPTDKLAGNALVFSCGHNTTATAFHETAMPELEDSLLRRLQRPLPLTAKLLTRGYAMPGVIPFACPRCVVNEIRANW
;
A
#
# COMPACT_ATOMS: atom_id res chain seq x y z
N MET A 1 -20.20 -3.04 -11.91
CA MET A 1 -20.53 -3.84 -13.12
C MET A 1 -21.60 -4.86 -12.84
N VAL A 2 -21.40 -5.82 -11.91
CA VAL A 2 -22.46 -6.79 -11.51
C VAL A 2 -23.70 -6.11 -10.93
N SER A 3 -23.52 -5.09 -10.08
CA SER A 3 -24.62 -4.28 -9.55
C SER A 3 -25.44 -3.59 -10.64
N PHE A 4 -24.76 -2.91 -11.57
CA PHE A 4 -25.39 -2.27 -12.73
C PHE A 4 -26.14 -3.25 -13.62
N TRP A 5 -25.56 -4.44 -13.90
CA TRP A 5 -26.20 -5.46 -14.74
C TRP A 5 -27.47 -6.03 -14.13
N GLN A 6 -27.53 -6.03 -12.79
CA GLN A 6 -28.69 -6.48 -12.04
C GLN A 6 -29.74 -5.38 -11.88
N GLU A 7 -29.32 -4.14 -11.61
CA GLU A 7 -30.19 -2.96 -11.53
C GLU A 7 -30.96 -2.72 -12.84
N GLU A 8 -30.31 -2.96 -13.99
CA GLU A 8 -30.90 -2.79 -15.33
C GLU A 8 -31.53 -4.07 -15.92
N GLU A 9 -31.67 -5.14 -15.11
CA GLU A 9 -32.26 -6.44 -15.50
C GLU A 9 -31.72 -7.06 -16.81
N LEU A 10 -30.48 -6.75 -17.18
CA LEU A 10 -29.91 -7.12 -18.46
C LEU A 10 -29.79 -8.65 -18.64
N PRO A 11 -29.87 -9.16 -19.89
CA PRO A 11 -29.77 -10.58 -20.15
C PRO A 11 -28.41 -11.14 -19.75
N VAL A 12 -28.42 -12.29 -19.09
CA VAL A 12 -27.21 -12.95 -18.56
C VAL A 12 -26.52 -13.80 -19.62
N THR A 13 -27.27 -14.33 -20.59
CA THR A 13 -26.76 -15.26 -21.62
C THR A 13 -25.59 -14.72 -22.46
N PRO A 14 -25.60 -13.47 -22.97
CA PRO A 14 -24.48 -12.93 -23.73
C PRO A 14 -23.23 -12.73 -22.86
N LEU A 15 -23.44 -12.36 -21.60
CA LEU A 15 -22.37 -12.15 -20.63
C LEU A 15 -21.73 -13.47 -20.19
N GLU A 16 -22.55 -14.50 -20.02
CA GLU A 16 -22.10 -15.86 -19.75
C GLU A 16 -21.29 -16.43 -20.92
N GLN A 17 -21.70 -16.22 -22.17
CA GLN A 17 -20.91 -16.58 -23.34
C GLN A 17 -19.56 -15.86 -23.37
N LEU A 18 -19.54 -14.57 -23.01
CA LEU A 18 -18.30 -13.79 -22.92
C LEU A 18 -17.37 -14.35 -21.83
N PHE A 19 -17.91 -14.68 -20.66
CA PHE A 19 -17.14 -15.29 -19.57
C PHE A 19 -16.58 -16.65 -19.95
N GLN A 20 -17.38 -17.46 -20.65
CA GLN A 20 -16.96 -18.77 -21.11
C GLN A 20 -15.86 -18.68 -22.17
N ALA A 21 -15.94 -17.71 -23.08
CA ALA A 21 -14.91 -17.48 -24.10
C ALA A 21 -13.55 -17.03 -23.51
N ASN A 22 -13.57 -16.34 -22.37
CA ASN A 22 -12.35 -15.83 -21.71
C ASN A 22 -11.97 -16.63 -20.45
N LEU A 23 -12.63 -17.76 -20.20
CA LEU A 23 -12.47 -18.56 -18.98
C LEU A 23 -10.99 -18.93 -18.67
N PRO A 24 -10.13 -19.28 -19.66
CA PRO A 24 -8.74 -19.59 -19.39
C PRO A 24 -7.98 -18.43 -18.73
N ASP A 25 -8.31 -17.20 -19.10
CA ASP A 25 -7.58 -15.99 -18.70
C ASP A 25 -8.19 -15.33 -17.46
N ILE A 26 -9.53 -15.33 -17.33
CA ILE A 26 -10.22 -14.61 -16.26
C ILE A 26 -10.93 -15.53 -15.25
N GLY A 27 -10.99 -16.84 -15.48
CA GLY A 27 -11.85 -17.76 -14.73
C GLY A 27 -11.59 -17.76 -13.23
N TYR A 28 -10.33 -17.70 -12.80
CA TYR A 28 -9.97 -17.63 -11.38
C TYR A 28 -10.47 -16.33 -10.73
N SER A 29 -10.13 -15.19 -11.34
CA SER A 29 -10.46 -13.85 -10.86
C SER A 29 -11.96 -13.60 -10.84
N LEU A 30 -12.64 -14.05 -11.89
CA LEU A 30 -14.08 -14.00 -11.99
C LEU A 30 -14.73 -14.86 -10.91
N GLY A 31 -14.20 -16.06 -10.67
CA GLY A 31 -14.63 -16.93 -9.58
C GLY A 31 -14.46 -16.29 -8.20
N LEU A 32 -13.36 -15.57 -7.92
CA LEU A 32 -13.19 -14.82 -6.67
C LEU A 32 -14.24 -13.71 -6.53
N VAL A 33 -14.48 -12.94 -7.59
CA VAL A 33 -15.45 -11.83 -7.56
C VAL A 33 -16.88 -12.34 -7.37
N LEU A 34 -17.21 -13.50 -7.95
CA LEU A 34 -18.56 -14.07 -7.93
C LEU A 34 -18.82 -14.95 -6.71
N PHE A 35 -17.85 -15.75 -6.26
CA PHE A 35 -18.06 -16.73 -5.18
C PHE A 35 -17.47 -16.31 -3.83
N SER A 36 -16.50 -15.39 -3.80
CA SER A 36 -15.91 -14.90 -2.55
C SER A 36 -16.48 -13.55 -2.09
N ASN A 37 -17.52 -13.05 -2.77
CA ASN A 37 -18.14 -11.78 -2.45
C ASN A 37 -19.48 -12.00 -1.74
N GLU A 38 -19.56 -11.61 -0.47
CA GLU A 38 -20.73 -11.81 0.40
C GLU A 38 -21.88 -10.84 0.12
N ARG A 39 -21.76 -9.95 -0.86
CA ARG A 39 -22.84 -9.02 -1.21
C ARG A 39 -24.02 -9.77 -1.81
N GLU A 40 -25.21 -9.55 -1.26
CA GLU A 40 -26.46 -10.17 -1.70
C GLU A 40 -26.75 -10.00 -3.19
N VAL A 41 -26.42 -8.83 -3.74
CA VAL A 41 -26.48 -8.52 -5.18
C VAL A 41 -25.67 -9.54 -5.99
N VAL A 42 -24.46 -9.86 -5.57
CA VAL A 42 -23.62 -10.83 -6.30
C VAL A 42 -24.19 -12.25 -6.19
N SER A 43 -24.72 -12.63 -5.03
CA SER A 43 -25.39 -13.93 -4.84
C SER A 43 -26.61 -14.10 -5.76
N GLN A 44 -27.45 -13.06 -5.86
CA GLN A 44 -28.60 -13.04 -6.76
C GLN A 44 -28.18 -13.11 -8.22
N PHE A 45 -27.13 -12.39 -8.62
CA PHE A 45 -26.57 -12.48 -9.96
C PHE A 45 -26.03 -13.89 -10.27
N VAL A 46 -25.28 -14.51 -9.35
CA VAL A 46 -24.75 -15.87 -9.52
C VAL A 46 -25.86 -16.90 -9.70
N SER A 47 -27.00 -16.74 -9.02
CA SER A 47 -28.15 -17.63 -9.17
C SER A 47 -28.77 -17.63 -10.58
N ARG A 48 -28.47 -16.61 -11.40
CA ARG A 48 -28.94 -16.47 -12.78
C ARG A 48 -27.97 -17.05 -13.82
N LEU A 49 -26.75 -17.41 -13.41
CA LEU A 49 -25.76 -18.05 -14.28
C LEU A 49 -26.07 -19.54 -14.43
N SER A 50 -25.63 -20.15 -15.53
CA SER A 50 -25.77 -21.60 -15.69
C SER A 50 -24.88 -22.33 -14.68
N THR A 51 -25.38 -23.48 -14.23
CA THR A 51 -24.61 -24.42 -13.41
C THR A 51 -23.33 -24.88 -14.12
N GLY A 52 -23.35 -24.97 -15.46
CA GLY A 52 -22.17 -25.29 -16.28
C GLY A 52 -21.05 -24.27 -16.10
N LEU A 53 -21.34 -22.98 -16.28
CA LEU A 53 -20.35 -21.91 -16.08
C LEU A 53 -19.84 -21.90 -14.62
N CYS A 54 -20.74 -22.03 -13.64
CA CYS A 54 -20.35 -22.03 -12.24
C CYS A 54 -19.39 -23.17 -11.90
N LEU A 55 -19.63 -24.37 -12.43
CA LEU A 55 -18.74 -25.52 -12.27
C LEU A 55 -17.41 -25.31 -12.99
N SER A 56 -17.42 -24.72 -14.18
CA SER A 56 -16.19 -24.39 -14.91
C SER A 56 -15.34 -23.34 -14.18
N LEU A 57 -15.97 -22.34 -13.55
CA LEU A 57 -15.29 -21.37 -12.69
C LEU A 57 -14.71 -22.03 -11.43
N ALA A 58 -15.49 -22.88 -10.75
CA ALA A 58 -15.01 -23.61 -9.58
C ALA A 58 -13.86 -24.56 -9.92
N ALA A 59 -13.90 -25.22 -11.07
CA ALA A 59 -12.80 -26.05 -11.58
C ALA A 59 -11.56 -25.21 -11.87
N ALA A 60 -11.71 -24.08 -12.59
CA ALA A 60 -10.61 -23.15 -12.86
C ALA A 60 -9.98 -22.61 -11.55
N MET A 61 -10.81 -22.34 -10.53
CA MET A 61 -10.33 -21.92 -9.21
C MET A 61 -9.57 -23.02 -8.48
N ARG A 62 -10.12 -24.24 -8.47
CA ARG A 62 -9.47 -25.39 -7.85
C ARG A 62 -8.12 -25.67 -8.52
N ASP A 63 -8.09 -25.75 -9.85
CA ASP A 63 -6.89 -26.11 -10.61
C ASP A 63 -5.76 -25.07 -10.38
N ARG A 64 -6.12 -23.78 -10.24
CA ARG A 64 -5.21 -22.69 -9.85
C ARG A 64 -4.68 -22.82 -8.43
N VAL A 65 -5.54 -23.09 -7.47
CA VAL A 65 -5.14 -23.27 -6.06
C VAL A 65 -4.22 -24.49 -5.94
N THR A 66 -4.53 -25.59 -6.63
CA THR A 66 -3.71 -26.81 -6.59
C THR A 66 -2.38 -26.69 -7.32
N SER A 67 -2.27 -25.83 -8.33
CA SER A 67 -1.02 -25.62 -9.09
C SER A 67 -0.07 -24.62 -8.42
N GLY A 68 -0.51 -23.89 -7.38
CA GLY A 68 0.33 -22.94 -6.65
C GLY A 68 0.81 -21.74 -7.48
N GLN A 69 0.20 -21.50 -8.64
CA GLN A 69 0.57 -20.43 -9.56
C GLN A 69 0.19 -19.06 -8.95
N PRO A 70 1.13 -18.11 -8.80
CA PRO A 70 0.83 -16.78 -8.31
C PRO A 70 -0.07 -16.00 -9.29
N HIS A 71 -0.74 -14.98 -8.77
CA HIS A 71 -1.73 -14.10 -9.42
C HIS A 71 -1.18 -13.22 -10.59
N GLY A 72 -0.16 -13.67 -11.31
CA GLY A 72 0.56 -12.89 -12.33
C GLY A 72 -0.24 -12.61 -13.61
N GLU A 73 -1.28 -13.39 -13.89
CA GLU A 73 -2.00 -13.30 -15.17
C GLU A 73 -2.94 -12.11 -15.27
N LEU A 74 -3.62 -11.71 -14.20
CA LEU A 74 -4.44 -10.49 -14.23
C LEU A 74 -3.58 -9.26 -14.48
N ILE A 75 -2.40 -9.19 -13.86
CA ILE A 75 -1.46 -8.09 -14.08
C ILE A 75 -0.92 -8.14 -15.51
N GLY A 76 -0.53 -9.32 -16.00
CA GLY A 76 -0.08 -9.50 -17.39
C GLY A 76 -1.13 -9.08 -18.43
N VAL A 77 -2.36 -9.57 -18.28
CA VAL A 77 -3.49 -9.24 -19.17
C VAL A 77 -3.91 -7.78 -19.00
N LEU A 78 -3.91 -7.23 -17.78
CA LEU A 78 -4.18 -5.80 -17.57
C LEU A 78 -3.11 -4.94 -18.22
N LEU A 79 -1.82 -5.27 -18.09
CA LEU A 79 -0.70 -4.55 -18.70
C LEU A 79 -0.74 -4.61 -20.23
N GLU A 80 -1.12 -5.76 -20.79
CA GLU A 80 -1.29 -5.97 -22.23
C GLU A 80 -2.49 -5.17 -22.77
N LYS A 81 -3.63 -5.22 -22.07
CA LYS A 81 -4.86 -4.52 -22.47
C LYS A 81 -4.84 -3.01 -22.16
N SER A 82 -4.09 -2.55 -21.17
CA SER A 82 -3.95 -1.12 -20.82
C SER A 82 -2.92 -0.37 -21.67
N GLY A 83 -2.22 -1.06 -22.57
CA GLY A 83 -1.18 -0.45 -23.41
C GLY A 83 0.05 0.02 -22.64
N THR A 84 0.17 -0.31 -21.35
CA THR A 84 1.30 0.07 -20.49
C THR A 84 2.40 -0.99 -20.47
N ALA A 85 2.24 -2.08 -21.22
CA ALA A 85 3.26 -3.12 -21.39
C ALA A 85 4.63 -2.55 -21.79
N ALA A 86 4.67 -1.56 -22.70
CA ALA A 86 5.91 -0.90 -23.11
C ALA A 86 6.55 -0.08 -21.98
N LEU A 87 5.74 0.59 -21.16
CA LEU A 87 6.21 1.35 -20.00
C LEU A 87 6.71 0.41 -18.89
N SER A 88 6.02 -0.70 -18.67
CA SER A 88 6.44 -1.72 -17.69
C SER A 88 7.70 -2.46 -18.13
N ALA A 89 7.88 -2.68 -19.44
CA ALA A 89 9.10 -3.22 -20.02
C ALA A 89 10.27 -2.23 -19.90
N GLN A 90 10.02 -0.92 -20.10
CA GLN A 90 11.02 0.12 -19.85
C GLN A 90 11.40 0.24 -18.37
N ILE A 91 10.43 0.15 -17.45
CA ILE A 91 10.70 0.13 -16.01
C ILE A 91 11.56 -1.10 -15.66
N ARG A 92 11.20 -2.29 -16.17
CA ARG A 92 12.01 -3.52 -15.97
C ARG A 92 13.41 -3.42 -16.56
N LEU A 93 13.56 -2.88 -17.77
CA LEU A 93 14.87 -2.65 -18.39
C LEU A 93 15.72 -1.67 -17.59
N VAL A 94 15.12 -0.62 -17.02
CA VAL A 94 15.80 0.30 -16.11
C VAL A 94 16.19 -0.39 -14.81
N ASP A 95 15.32 -1.22 -14.23
CA ASP A 95 15.61 -1.98 -13.00
C ASP A 95 16.72 -3.02 -13.21
N GLU A 96 16.69 -3.76 -14.34
CA GLU A 96 17.68 -4.77 -14.72
C GLU A 96 19.04 -4.14 -15.07
N SER A 97 19.05 -3.03 -15.84
CA SER A 97 20.30 -2.33 -16.21
C SER A 97 20.93 -1.58 -15.04
N ALA A 98 20.14 -1.16 -14.05
CA ALA A 98 20.63 -0.54 -12.83
C ALA A 98 21.00 -1.56 -11.73
N GLY A 99 20.92 -2.87 -12.00
CA GLY A 99 21.34 -3.92 -11.08
C GLY A 99 20.48 -4.05 -9.83
N TRP A 100 19.19 -3.71 -9.92
CA TRP A 100 18.25 -3.87 -8.81
C TRP A 100 17.91 -5.35 -8.70
N GLU A 101 18.22 -5.97 -7.56
CA GLU A 101 17.69 -7.31 -7.28
C GLU A 101 16.16 -7.27 -7.39
N PRO A 102 15.53 -8.31 -7.99
CA PRO A 102 14.09 -8.34 -8.17
C PRO A 102 13.40 -8.22 -6.81
N ALA A 103 12.23 -7.57 -6.83
CA ALA A 103 11.35 -7.30 -5.68
C ALA A 103 11.51 -8.31 -4.53
N VAL A 104 11.68 -7.79 -3.31
CA VAL A 104 11.87 -8.57 -2.06
C VAL A 104 11.03 -9.85 -2.12
N PRO A 105 11.66 -11.04 -2.14
CA PRO A 105 10.95 -12.30 -2.26
C PRO A 105 9.79 -12.38 -1.25
N PRO A 106 8.59 -12.82 -1.63
CA PRO A 106 7.41 -12.79 -0.76
C PRO A 106 7.62 -13.44 0.61
N GLN A 107 8.42 -14.51 0.68
CA GLN A 107 8.80 -15.17 1.93
C GLN A 107 9.70 -14.29 2.81
N ARG A 108 10.70 -13.60 2.24
CA ARG A 108 11.53 -12.65 2.99
C ARG A 108 10.71 -11.46 3.48
N LEU A 109 9.78 -10.97 2.67
CA LEU A 109 8.85 -9.92 3.07
C LEU A 109 7.95 -10.39 4.22
N TRP A 110 7.41 -11.60 4.14
CA TRP A 110 6.58 -12.19 5.19
C TRP A 110 7.37 -12.38 6.49
N GLU A 111 8.58 -12.93 6.42
CA GLU A 111 9.48 -13.05 7.58
C GLU A 111 9.79 -11.69 8.20
N GLN A 112 10.04 -10.66 7.38
CA GLN A 112 10.26 -9.29 7.86
C GLN A 112 9.00 -8.68 8.49
N LEU A 113 7.82 -8.93 7.93
CA LEU A 113 6.54 -8.49 8.50
C LEU A 113 6.28 -9.17 9.85
N VAL A 114 6.43 -10.50 9.93
CA VAL A 114 6.25 -11.26 11.18
C VAL A 114 7.28 -10.85 12.23
N ARG A 115 8.54 -10.61 11.84
CA ARG A 115 9.58 -10.09 12.73
C ARG A 115 9.23 -8.69 13.25
N SER A 116 8.82 -7.80 12.36
CA SER A 116 8.39 -6.42 12.69
C SER A 116 7.19 -6.40 13.63
N LEU A 117 6.18 -7.23 13.33
CA LEU A 117 5.01 -7.41 14.18
C LEU A 117 5.38 -8.05 15.52
N GLY A 118 6.28 -9.03 15.54
CA GLY A 118 6.79 -9.68 16.76
C GLY A 118 7.54 -8.72 17.68
N HIS A 119 8.34 -7.80 17.13
CA HIS A 119 8.95 -6.71 17.88
C HIS A 119 7.90 -5.73 18.44
N GLY A 120 6.81 -5.49 17.70
CA GLY A 120 5.67 -4.67 18.14
C GLY A 120 4.80 -5.33 19.22
N ILE A 121 4.61 -6.66 19.16
CA ILE A 121 3.77 -7.42 20.11
C ILE A 121 4.34 -7.36 21.53
N ARG A 122 5.66 -7.25 21.71
CA ARG A 122 6.25 -7.34 23.05
C ARG A 122 6.23 -6.06 23.89
N ARG A 123 6.14 -4.84 23.36
CA ARG A 123 6.20 -3.64 24.21
C ARG A 123 5.56 -2.42 23.55
N LYS A 124 4.32 -2.09 23.93
CA LYS A 124 3.78 -0.73 24.21
C LYS A 124 2.25 -0.73 24.05
N ALA A 125 1.51 -1.07 25.11
CA ALA A 125 0.07 -0.80 25.19
C ALA A 125 -0.26 0.71 25.19
N ALA A 126 0.75 1.54 25.50
CA ALA A 126 0.68 2.99 25.45
C ALA A 126 2.05 3.57 25.06
N LEU A 127 2.02 4.73 24.37
CA LEU A 127 3.21 5.54 24.14
C LEU A 127 3.50 6.33 25.42
N ARG A 128 4.62 6.03 26.09
CA ARG A 128 5.05 6.78 27.28
C ARG A 128 5.88 7.98 26.83
N LEU A 129 5.42 9.17 27.19
CA LEU A 129 6.21 10.40 27.14
C LEU A 129 6.60 10.76 28.57
N SER A 130 7.87 11.04 28.80
CA SER A 130 8.35 11.52 30.10
C SER A 130 7.97 12.98 30.31
N ALA A 131 7.82 13.40 31.57
CA ALA A 131 7.57 14.80 31.93
C ALA A 131 8.52 15.80 31.24
N PRO A 132 9.86 15.59 31.19
CA PRO A 132 10.75 16.52 30.50
C PRO A 132 10.55 16.52 28.97
N GLU A 133 10.14 15.41 28.36
CA GLU A 133 9.84 15.38 26.92
C GLU A 133 8.58 16.18 26.61
N VAL A 134 7.55 16.08 27.45
CA VAL A 134 6.32 16.87 27.32
C VAL A 134 6.63 18.35 27.50
N GLU A 135 7.43 18.71 28.51
CA GLU A 135 7.83 20.09 28.76
C GLU A 135 8.63 20.66 27.58
N ARG A 136 9.60 19.92 27.06
CA ARG A 136 10.39 20.33 25.88
C ARG A 136 9.50 20.54 24.66
N LEU A 137 8.60 19.59 24.35
CA LEU A 137 7.66 19.72 23.25
C LEU A 137 6.77 20.96 23.40
N THR A 138 6.28 21.20 24.61
CA THR A 138 5.44 22.36 24.93
C THR A 138 6.21 23.66 24.71
N GLN A 139 7.45 23.75 25.18
CA GLN A 139 8.31 24.91 24.97
C GLN A 139 8.57 25.16 23.47
N THR A 140 8.85 24.11 22.69
CA THR A 140 9.06 24.24 21.24
C THR A 140 7.80 24.72 20.52
N LEU A 141 6.63 24.16 20.86
CA LEU A 141 5.35 24.58 20.28
C LEU A 141 5.03 26.05 20.61
N LEU A 142 5.26 26.48 21.85
CA LEU A 142 5.05 27.87 22.26
C LEU A 142 6.00 28.83 21.52
N ALA A 143 7.27 28.44 21.35
CA ALA A 143 8.24 29.22 20.57
C ALA A 143 7.81 29.35 19.10
N GLU A 144 7.37 28.26 18.46
CA GLU A 144 6.89 28.26 17.07
C GLU A 144 5.61 29.08 16.90
N GLN A 145 4.68 29.03 17.87
CA GLN A 145 3.47 29.85 17.87
C GLN A 145 3.81 31.34 18.00
N SER A 146 4.76 31.69 18.86
CA SER A 146 5.21 33.08 19.01
C SER A 146 5.88 33.63 17.75
N ALA A 147 6.58 32.77 16.99
CA ALA A 147 7.21 33.13 15.73
C ALA A 147 6.23 33.26 14.54
N LYS A 148 5.07 32.59 14.60
CA LYS A 148 4.06 32.55 13.52
C LYS A 148 2.89 33.53 13.70
N ALA A 149 3.01 34.55 14.55
CA ALA A 149 1.96 35.51 14.90
C ALA A 149 1.42 36.42 13.75
N GLY A 150 1.53 36.03 12.48
CA GLY A 150 1.13 36.87 11.34
C GLY A 150 0.62 36.17 10.08
N THR A 151 0.40 34.85 10.05
CA THR A 151 -0.09 34.16 8.82
C THR A 151 -1.30 33.25 9.06
N SER A 152 -2.21 33.32 8.07
CA SER A 152 -3.57 32.75 7.96
C SER A 152 -3.78 31.31 8.50
N PRO A 153 -4.98 30.99 9.03
CA PRO A 153 -5.34 29.69 9.56
C PRO A 153 -5.70 28.70 8.44
N THR A 154 -4.72 28.03 7.83
CA THR A 154 -5.01 27.00 6.80
C THR A 154 -4.38 25.64 7.02
N ASP A 155 -3.60 25.42 8.08
CA ASP A 155 -3.07 24.09 8.37
C ASP A 155 -3.53 23.59 9.75
N LYS A 156 -4.47 22.63 9.76
CA LYS A 156 -5.09 22.08 10.99
C LYS A 156 -4.08 21.34 11.88
N LEU A 157 -2.87 21.07 11.37
CA LEU A 157 -1.77 20.47 12.12
C LEU A 157 -0.73 21.47 12.63
N ALA A 158 -0.78 22.74 12.19
CA ALA A 158 0.14 23.76 12.67
C ALA A 158 -0.09 24.02 14.17
N GLY A 159 0.90 23.65 14.99
CA GLY A 159 0.81 23.73 16.46
C GLY A 159 0.55 22.40 17.16
N ASN A 160 0.49 21.28 16.44
CA ASN A 160 0.39 19.94 17.04
C ASN A 160 1.75 19.27 17.20
N ALA A 161 1.87 18.46 18.27
CA ALA A 161 2.94 17.50 18.41
C ALA A 161 2.55 16.18 17.71
N LEU A 162 3.50 15.59 16.99
CA LEU A 162 3.39 14.28 16.37
C LEU A 162 4.11 13.26 17.26
N VAL A 163 3.44 12.14 17.53
CA VAL A 163 3.99 11.03 18.32
C VAL A 163 3.92 9.75 17.49
N PHE A 164 5.06 9.09 17.32
CA PHE A 164 5.19 7.90 16.49
C PHE A 164 5.17 6.63 17.32
N SER A 165 4.82 5.49 16.70
CA SER A 165 4.79 4.17 17.35
C SER A 165 6.18 3.72 17.83
N CYS A 166 7.25 4.21 17.19
CA CYS A 166 8.62 3.99 17.65
C CYS A 166 8.92 4.69 19.00
N GLY A 167 8.07 5.61 19.46
CA GLY A 167 8.22 6.38 20.70
C GLY A 167 8.90 7.73 20.53
N HIS A 168 9.36 8.07 19.32
CA HIS A 168 9.85 9.41 19.03
C HIS A 168 8.70 10.40 18.87
N ASN A 169 8.99 11.66 19.12
CA ASN A 169 8.06 12.77 19.01
C ASN A 169 8.74 13.97 18.34
N THR A 170 7.94 14.85 17.75
CA THR A 170 8.39 16.07 17.07
C THR A 170 7.21 17.04 16.94
N THR A 171 7.46 18.32 16.73
CA THR A 171 6.42 19.25 16.30
C THR A 171 6.09 19.02 14.83
N ALA A 172 4.86 19.31 14.40
CA ALA A 172 4.45 19.17 13.00
C ALA A 172 5.29 20.05 12.05
N THR A 173 5.67 21.24 12.51
CA THR A 173 6.62 22.16 11.88
C THR A 173 7.99 21.52 11.69
N ALA A 174 8.65 21.05 12.76
CA ALA A 174 9.96 20.41 12.65
C ALA A 174 9.90 19.12 11.82
N PHE A 175 8.75 18.44 11.81
CA PHE A 175 8.54 17.30 10.94
C PHE A 175 8.59 17.69 9.44
N HIS A 176 7.83 18.71 9.03
CA HIS A 176 7.78 19.15 7.64
C HIS A 176 9.03 19.92 7.19
N GLU A 177 9.56 20.79 8.05
CA GLU A 177 10.66 21.70 7.72
C GLU A 177 12.05 21.03 7.89
N THR A 178 12.16 19.98 8.70
CA THR A 178 13.46 19.34 9.00
C THR A 178 13.44 17.84 8.74
N ALA A 179 12.57 17.09 9.41
CA ALA A 179 12.63 15.62 9.36
C ALA A 179 12.34 15.03 7.96
N MET A 180 11.44 15.66 7.21
CA MET A 180 11.09 15.24 5.84
C MET A 180 12.20 15.53 4.82
N PRO A 181 12.78 16.75 4.77
CA PRO A 181 13.97 17.00 3.95
C PRO A 181 15.16 16.11 4.31
N GLU A 182 15.39 15.84 5.60
CA GLU A 182 16.47 14.94 6.04
C GLU A 182 16.25 13.49 5.61
N LEU A 183 15.00 13.02 5.61
CA LEU A 183 14.64 11.70 5.10
C LEU A 183 15.00 11.58 3.61
N GLU A 184 14.56 12.56 2.82
CA GLU A 184 14.79 12.58 1.38
C GLU A 184 16.30 12.64 1.07
N ASP A 185 17.03 13.56 1.71
CA ASP A 185 18.49 13.66 1.54
C ASP A 185 19.21 12.37 1.98
N SER A 186 18.76 11.75 3.07
CA SER A 186 19.33 10.49 3.54
C SER A 186 19.19 9.37 2.51
N LEU A 187 18.00 9.21 1.93
CA LEU A 187 17.70 8.16 0.96
C LEU A 187 18.34 8.41 -0.41
N LEU A 188 18.50 9.67 -0.81
CA LEU A 188 19.07 10.05 -2.10
C LEU A 188 20.60 10.12 -2.09
N ARG A 189 21.22 10.52 -0.98
CA ARG A 189 22.64 10.89 -0.96
C ARG A 189 23.48 10.25 0.13
N ARG A 190 22.88 9.84 1.27
CA ARG A 190 23.65 9.37 2.45
C ARG A 190 23.66 7.87 2.65
N LEU A 191 22.89 7.12 1.87
CA LEU A 191 22.97 5.66 1.85
C LEU A 191 24.11 5.18 0.93
N GLN A 192 24.66 4.00 1.22
CA GLN A 192 25.68 3.38 0.36
C GLN A 192 25.17 3.17 -1.07
N ARG A 193 23.86 2.92 -1.22
CA ARG A 193 23.15 2.88 -2.49
C ARG A 193 21.96 3.85 -2.45
N PRO A 194 21.88 4.83 -3.36
CA PRO A 194 20.73 5.74 -3.45
C PRO A 194 19.44 4.99 -3.75
N LEU A 195 18.35 5.38 -3.08
CA LEU A 195 17.02 4.77 -3.26
C LEU A 195 15.99 5.82 -3.72
N PRO A 196 16.07 6.32 -4.97
CA PRO A 196 15.24 7.43 -5.45
C PRO A 196 13.75 7.10 -5.52
N LEU A 197 13.39 5.89 -5.93
CA LEU A 197 11.99 5.45 -5.96
C LEU A 197 11.42 5.35 -4.54
N THR A 198 12.17 4.76 -3.61
CA THR A 198 11.79 4.65 -2.20
C THR A 198 11.62 6.03 -1.55
N ALA A 199 12.54 6.97 -1.82
CA ALA A 199 12.43 8.35 -1.35
C ALA A 199 11.13 8.99 -1.83
N LYS A 200 10.83 8.90 -3.13
CA LYS A 200 9.59 9.44 -3.71
C LYS A 200 8.34 8.83 -3.09
N LEU A 201 8.29 7.51 -2.92
CA LEU A 201 7.14 6.80 -2.35
C LEU A 201 6.94 7.13 -0.87
N LEU A 202 8.02 7.15 -0.07
CA LEU A 202 7.95 7.49 1.34
C LEU A 202 7.56 8.94 1.54
N THR A 203 8.18 9.90 0.84
CA THR A 203 7.82 11.31 0.93
C THR A 203 6.35 11.55 0.59
N ARG A 204 5.83 10.88 -0.45
CA ARG A 204 4.41 10.93 -0.79
C ARG A 204 3.53 10.30 0.30
N GLY A 205 3.96 9.19 0.90
CA GLY A 205 3.23 8.52 1.97
C GLY A 205 3.12 9.38 3.24
N TYR A 206 4.21 10.04 3.64
CA TYR A 206 4.24 10.96 4.77
C TYR A 206 3.45 12.26 4.52
N ALA A 207 3.35 12.71 3.28
CA ALA A 207 2.60 13.90 2.90
C ALA A 207 1.11 13.65 2.62
N MET A 208 0.65 12.38 2.66
CA MET A 208 -0.72 12.04 2.29
C MET A 208 -1.71 12.51 3.37
N PRO A 209 -2.70 13.35 3.03
CA PRO A 209 -3.69 13.83 3.99
C PRO A 209 -4.47 12.67 4.63
N GLY A 210 -4.64 12.70 5.95
CA GLY A 210 -5.40 11.67 6.68
C GLY A 210 -4.64 10.37 6.94
N VAL A 211 -3.41 10.22 6.43
CA VAL A 211 -2.53 9.11 6.79
C VAL A 211 -1.59 9.57 7.90
N ILE A 212 -1.64 8.88 9.04
CA ILE A 212 -0.68 9.10 10.13
C ILE A 212 0.38 7.99 10.02
N PRO A 213 1.60 8.30 9.57
CA PRO A 213 2.65 7.31 9.46
C PRO A 213 3.04 6.83 10.86
N PHE A 214 3.02 5.51 11.05
CA PHE A 214 3.29 4.90 12.34
C PHE A 214 4.77 5.04 12.76
N ALA A 215 5.71 4.97 11.82
CA ALA A 215 7.14 5.12 12.08
C ALA A 215 7.61 6.56 11.84
N CYS A 216 8.59 7.03 12.62
CA CYS A 216 9.22 8.32 12.36
C CYS A 216 10.26 8.22 11.22
N PRO A 217 10.51 9.32 10.46
CA PRO A 217 11.47 9.30 9.36
C PRO A 217 12.85 8.79 9.74
N ARG A 218 13.35 9.17 10.93
CA ARG A 218 14.66 8.73 11.45
C ARG A 218 14.73 7.22 11.66
N CYS A 219 13.68 6.61 12.22
CA CYS A 219 13.63 5.15 12.41
C CYS A 219 13.57 4.41 11.07
N VAL A 220 12.86 4.96 10.08
CA VAL A 220 12.81 4.36 8.74
C VAL A 220 14.19 4.37 8.08
N VAL A 221 14.92 5.50 8.12
CA VAL A 221 16.29 5.56 7.58
C VAL A 221 17.22 4.58 8.29
N ASN A 222 17.14 4.49 9.62
CA ASN A 222 17.97 3.57 10.39
C ASN A 222 17.67 2.11 10.08
N GLU A 223 16.40 1.74 9.92
CA GLU A 223 16.01 0.38 9.56
C GLU A 223 16.52 0.01 8.16
N ILE A 224 16.39 0.93 7.19
CA ILE A 224 16.93 0.73 5.84
C ILE A 224 18.45 0.54 5.92
N ARG A 225 19.17 1.40 6.64
CA ARG A 225 20.63 1.29 6.79
C ARG A 225 21.07 0.00 7.50
N ALA A 226 20.25 -0.55 8.39
CA ALA A 226 20.59 -1.76 9.13
C ALA A 226 20.34 -3.05 8.31
N ASN A 227 19.47 -3.01 7.30
CA ASN A 227 19.05 -4.18 6.53
C ASN A 227 19.43 -4.11 5.04
N TRP A 228 20.12 -3.05 4.61
CA TRP A 228 20.47 -2.75 3.22
C TRP A 228 21.85 -2.09 3.13
#